data_AF-A0A510KRQ3-F1
#
_entry.id   AF-A0A510KRQ3-F1
#
_cell.length_a   1.000
_cell.length_b   1.000
_cell.length_c   1.000
_cell.angle_alpha   90.00
_cell.angle_beta   90.00
_cell.angle_gamma   90.00
#
_symmetry.space_group_name_H-M   'P 1'
#
loop_
_entity.id
_entity.type
_entity.pdbx_description
1 polymer ?
#
loop_
_entity_poly.entity_id
_entity_poly.type
_entity_poly.pdbx_seq_one_letter_code
_entity_poly.pdbx_strand_id
1 'polypeptide(L)'
;MKNRYFNGMRNRKLDRGKLNLNKKRNKGASLVYVLVILSIISAFSINFVYYVQQKKDMVFLKSRKESRVEKKFLVQKENQNVERILESGINFDGNSILLEKKERYFDSVLKKDGQNIELKNLIFLGKDIESIGNYRIKSISDENDNEYLLPLEENKVYSELKVIFGRKILGEEILFCEKVGFKRVSPLEVEMRVLESEFL
;
A
#
# COMPACT_ATOMS: atom_id res chain seq x y z
N MET A 1 -95.26 29.34 -1.34
CA MET A 1 -95.68 28.01 -1.86
C MET A 1 -95.50 26.98 -0.76
N LYS A 2 -96.58 26.31 -0.37
CA LYS A 2 -96.62 25.13 0.52
C LYS A 2 -96.46 23.87 -0.35
N ASN A 3 -95.65 22.91 0.10
CA ASN A 3 -95.95 21.46 0.05
C ASN A 3 -94.94 20.74 0.97
N ARG A 4 -95.36 19.99 2.00
CA ARG A 4 -96.27 18.82 2.10
C ARG A 4 -95.61 17.51 1.68
N TYR A 5 -94.84 16.95 2.62
CA TYR A 5 -94.77 15.50 2.92
C TYR A 5 -94.48 15.40 4.44
N PHE A 6 -95.49 15.62 5.30
CA PHE A 6 -96.22 14.56 6.03
C PHE A 6 -95.30 13.42 6.53
N ASN A 7 -94.96 13.34 7.81
CA ASN A 7 -95.76 12.88 8.99
C ASN A 7 -95.79 11.36 9.20
N GLY A 8 -95.52 10.95 10.44
CA GLY A 8 -95.81 9.62 11.01
C GLY A 8 -94.53 8.91 11.46
N MET A 9 -94.26 8.57 12.72
CA MET A 9 -95.15 8.30 13.84
C MET A 9 -94.47 8.51 15.21
N ARG A 10 -95.30 9.00 16.15
CA ARG A 10 -95.44 8.58 17.56
C ARG A 10 -94.19 8.53 18.47
N ASN A 11 -94.09 9.59 19.26
CA ASN A 11 -94.17 9.59 20.73
C ASN A 11 -94.20 8.23 21.48
N ARG A 12 -93.31 8.18 22.49
CA ARG A 12 -93.50 7.81 23.92
C ARG A 12 -92.94 6.48 24.46
N LYS A 13 -92.09 6.71 25.47
CA LYS A 13 -91.85 5.97 26.74
C LYS A 13 -90.96 4.73 26.64
N LEU A 14 -89.72 4.89 27.12
CA LEU A 14 -89.23 4.50 28.46
C LEU A 14 -88.91 2.99 28.49
N ASP A 15 -87.63 2.63 28.49
CA ASP A 15 -87.13 1.83 29.61
C ASP A 15 -85.62 1.93 29.81
N ARG A 16 -85.25 1.74 31.07
CA ARG A 16 -83.94 1.83 31.69
C ARG A 16 -82.96 0.82 31.10
N GLY A 17 -81.92 1.34 30.44
CA GLY A 17 -80.67 0.62 30.23
C GLY A 17 -79.53 1.40 30.88
N LYS A 18 -79.19 1.03 32.12
CA LYS A 18 -78.05 1.52 32.89
C LYS A 18 -76.74 1.24 32.14
N LEU A 19 -76.37 2.06 31.16
CA LEU A 19 -75.05 2.00 30.53
C LEU A 19 -74.07 2.76 31.42
N ASN A 20 -73.85 2.18 32.61
CA ASN A 20 -72.56 2.28 33.27
C ASN A 20 -71.54 1.75 32.26
N LEU A 21 -70.95 2.64 31.45
CA LEU A 21 -69.66 2.44 30.78
C LEU A 21 -68.59 2.39 31.88
N ASN A 22 -68.72 1.38 32.73
CA ASN A 22 -67.77 1.04 33.75
C ASN A 22 -66.58 0.38 33.06
N LYS A 23 -65.41 0.91 33.42
CA LYS A 23 -64.06 0.44 33.16
C LYS A 23 -63.51 0.73 31.76
N LYS A 24 -62.79 1.87 31.69
CA LYS A 24 -61.39 1.86 31.23
C LYS A 24 -60.70 0.61 31.82
N ARG A 25 -60.65 -0.47 31.06
CA ARG A 25 -59.80 -1.63 31.36
C ARG A 25 -58.50 -1.37 30.62
N ASN A 26 -57.48 -0.96 31.37
CA ASN A 26 -56.11 -0.91 30.92
C ASN A 26 -55.80 -2.29 30.28
N LYS A 27 -55.68 -2.33 28.95
CA LYS A 27 -55.16 -3.49 28.24
C LYS A 27 -53.68 -3.57 28.56
N GLY A 28 -53.36 -4.24 29.66
CA GLY A 28 -51.99 -4.47 30.07
C GLY A 28 -51.30 -5.28 28.99
N ALA A 29 -50.38 -4.67 28.26
CA ALA A 29 -49.35 -5.42 27.57
C ALA A 29 -48.69 -6.31 28.63
N SER A 30 -48.64 -7.62 28.40
CA SER A 30 -47.92 -8.51 29.30
C SER A 30 -46.51 -7.95 29.47
N LEU A 31 -46.06 -7.76 30.70
CA LEU A 31 -44.71 -7.29 31.03
C LEU A 31 -43.65 -8.09 30.22
N VAL A 32 -43.91 -9.38 30.03
CA VAL A 32 -43.10 -10.31 29.25
C VAL A 32 -42.98 -9.86 27.78
N TYR A 33 -44.07 -9.42 27.16
CA TYR A 33 -44.06 -8.96 25.77
C TYR A 33 -43.21 -7.69 25.59
N VAL A 34 -43.32 -6.76 26.55
CA VAL A 34 -42.50 -5.54 26.56
C VAL A 34 -41.02 -5.88 26.73
N LEU A 35 -40.69 -6.80 27.64
CA LEU A 35 -39.31 -7.26 27.87
C LEU A 35 -38.71 -7.94 26.63
N VAL A 36 -39.48 -8.77 25.93
CA VAL A 36 -39.02 -9.44 24.71
C VAL A 36 -38.71 -8.42 23.61
N ILE A 37 -39.62 -7.46 23.37
CA ILE A 37 -39.39 -6.40 22.39
C ILE A 37 -38.16 -5.56 22.75
N LEU A 38 -38.00 -5.21 24.03
CA LEU A 38 -36.85 -4.44 24.50
C LEU A 38 -35.53 -5.19 24.31
N SER A 39 -35.54 -6.52 24.52
CA SER A 39 -34.36 -7.37 24.32
C SER A 39 -33.96 -7.43 22.84
N ILE A 40 -34.92 -7.57 21.94
CA ILE A 40 -34.69 -7.59 20.49
C ILE A 40 -34.10 -6.25 20.02
N ILE A 41 -34.68 -5.12 20.46
CA ILE A 41 -34.20 -3.78 20.12
C ILE A 41 -32.78 -3.55 20.66
N SER A 42 -32.50 -4.00 21.89
CA SER A 42 -31.17 -3.88 22.49
C SER A 42 -30.12 -4.68 21.73
N ALA A 43 -30.40 -5.95 21.43
CA ALA A 43 -29.50 -6.81 20.66
C ALA A 43 -29.24 -6.24 19.25
N PHE A 44 -30.27 -5.74 18.58
CA PHE A 44 -30.13 -5.09 17.28
C PHE A 44 -29.26 -3.81 17.36
N SER A 45 -29.47 -2.98 18.38
CA SER A 45 -28.73 -1.72 18.57
C SER A 45 -27.24 -1.96 18.79
N ILE A 46 -26.87 -2.96 19.60
CA ILE A 46 -25.48 -3.34 19.85
C ILE A 46 -24.80 -3.80 18.55
N ASN A 47 -25.46 -4.69 17.80
CA ASN A 47 -24.94 -5.17 16.52
C ASN A 47 -24.80 -4.04 15.49
N PHE A 48 -25.73 -3.09 15.46
CA PHE A 48 -25.66 -1.93 14.58
C PHE A 48 -24.49 -0.99 14.93
N VAL A 49 -24.28 -0.70 16.22
CA VAL A 49 -23.13 0.10 16.67
C VAL A 49 -21.82 -0.58 16.29
N TYR A 50 -21.72 -1.89 16.53
CA TYR A 50 -20.54 -2.67 16.19
C TYR A 50 -20.28 -2.67 14.66
N TYR A 51 -21.32 -2.82 13.85
CA TYR A 51 -21.24 -2.72 12.40
C TYR A 51 -20.74 -1.35 11.94
N VAL A 52 -21.29 -0.26 12.49
CA VAL A 52 -20.87 1.12 12.15
C VAL A 52 -19.42 1.36 12.55
N GLN A 53 -19.00 0.85 13.71
CA GLN A 53 -17.63 0.99 14.19
C GLN A 53 -16.64 0.25 13.28
N GLN A 54 -16.91 -1.01 12.93
CA GLN A 54 -16.11 -1.74 11.94
C GLN A 54 -16.07 -1.06 10.57
N LYS A 55 -17.20 -0.49 10.12
CA LYS A 55 -17.26 0.29 8.87
C LYS A 55 -16.40 1.55 8.95
N LYS A 56 -16.42 2.27 10.07
CA LYS A 56 -15.56 3.45 10.31
C LYS A 56 -14.08 3.07 10.28
N ASP A 57 -13.71 2.00 10.98
CA ASP A 57 -12.33 1.52 11.00
C ASP A 57 -11.85 1.10 9.61
N MET A 58 -12.71 0.41 8.84
CA MET A 58 -12.43 0.04 7.45
C MET A 58 -12.31 1.26 6.52
N VAL A 59 -13.17 2.27 6.67
CA VAL A 59 -13.11 3.52 5.87
C VAL A 59 -11.86 4.32 6.23
N PHE A 60 -11.47 4.39 7.51
CA PHE A 60 -10.26 5.04 7.96
C PHE A 60 -8.99 4.36 7.44
N LEU A 61 -8.96 3.03 7.42
CA LEU A 61 -7.87 2.27 6.78
C LEU A 61 -7.84 2.49 5.26
N LYS A 62 -9.00 2.63 4.62
CA LYS A 62 -9.10 2.93 3.19
C LYS A 62 -8.63 4.34 2.86
N SER A 63 -8.95 5.35 3.69
CA SER A 63 -8.46 6.73 3.51
C SER A 63 -6.95 6.85 3.77
N ARG A 64 -6.39 6.04 4.68
CA ARG A 64 -4.93 5.96 4.87
C ARG A 64 -4.21 5.31 3.69
N LYS A 65 -4.91 4.47 2.91
CA LYS A 65 -4.40 3.87 1.67
C LYS A 65 -4.27 4.90 0.53
N GLU A 66 -4.94 6.05 0.64
CA GLU A 66 -4.89 7.14 -0.34
C GLU A 66 -3.85 8.23 -0.01
N SER A 67 -3.16 8.16 1.14
CA SER A 67 -2.00 9.03 1.34
C SER A 67 -0.88 8.55 0.42
N ARG A 68 -0.73 9.21 -0.74
CA ARG A 68 0.44 9.07 -1.61
C ARG A 68 1.68 9.16 -0.73
N VAL A 69 2.43 8.06 -0.63
CA VAL A 69 3.68 8.07 0.11
C VAL A 69 4.63 8.98 -0.66
N GLU A 70 5.09 10.05 -0.04
CA GLU A 70 5.99 10.99 -0.71
C GLU A 70 7.28 10.28 -1.13
N LYS A 71 7.69 10.46 -2.40
CA LYS A 71 8.94 9.92 -2.93
C LYS A 71 10.15 10.25 -2.04
N LYS A 72 10.17 11.45 -1.47
CA LYS A 72 11.22 11.90 -0.52
C LYS A 72 11.30 11.02 0.74
N PHE A 73 10.16 10.61 1.29
CA PHE A 73 10.12 9.71 2.44
C PHE A 73 10.68 8.33 2.07
N LEU A 74 10.35 7.82 0.88
CA LEU A 74 10.86 6.54 0.40
C LEU A 74 12.38 6.59 0.20
N VAL A 75 12.91 7.64 -0.44
CA VAL A 75 14.36 7.83 -0.60
C VAL A 75 15.06 7.91 0.75
N GLN A 76 14.49 8.62 1.73
CA GLN A 76 15.05 8.67 3.07
C GLN A 76 15.09 7.28 3.73
N LYS A 77 14.02 6.47 3.56
CA LYS A 77 13.98 5.11 4.08
C LYS A 77 14.95 4.18 3.38
N GLU A 78 15.18 4.38 2.09
CA GLU A 78 16.16 3.60 1.34
C GLU A 78 17.58 3.93 1.80
N ASN A 79 17.92 5.20 2.01
CA ASN A 79 19.22 5.60 2.58
C ASN A 79 19.46 4.95 3.95
N GLN A 80 18.46 4.96 4.83
CA GLN A 80 18.54 4.27 6.13
C GLN A 80 18.71 2.76 5.99
N ASN A 81 18.23 2.16 4.91
CA ASN A 81 18.39 0.74 4.65
C ASN A 81 19.79 0.42 4.12
N VAL A 82 20.32 1.27 3.24
CA VAL A 82 21.69 1.20 2.73
C VAL A 82 22.70 1.29 3.87
N GLU A 83 22.55 2.27 4.76
CA GLU A 83 23.41 2.44 5.94
C GLU A 83 23.41 1.18 6.81
N ARG A 84 22.21 0.62 7.10
CA ARG A 84 22.12 -0.63 7.86
C ARG A 84 22.84 -1.78 7.19
N ILE A 85 22.70 -1.94 5.88
CA ILE A 85 23.33 -3.04 5.14
C ILE A 85 24.85 -2.86 5.07
N LEU A 86 25.34 -1.63 4.96
CA LEU A 86 26.77 -1.33 5.04
C LEU A 86 27.35 -1.69 6.41
N GLU A 87 26.62 -1.40 7.49
CA GLU A 87 27.06 -1.70 8.86
C GLU A 87 26.94 -3.19 9.21
N SER A 88 25.81 -3.82 8.89
CA SER A 88 25.52 -5.20 9.28
C SER A 88 26.07 -6.26 8.33
N GLY A 89 26.37 -5.86 7.09
CA GLY A 89 26.59 -6.78 5.99
C GLY A 89 25.32 -7.52 5.57
N ILE A 90 25.49 -8.42 4.61
CA ILE A 90 24.44 -9.23 3.99
C ILE A 90 24.75 -10.69 4.28
N ASN A 91 23.77 -11.42 4.82
CA ASN A 91 23.89 -12.87 4.92
C ASN A 91 23.52 -13.51 3.56
N PHE A 92 24.49 -14.13 2.91
CA PHE A 92 24.32 -14.81 1.64
C PHE A 92 24.95 -16.19 1.72
N ASP A 93 24.14 -17.23 1.51
CA ASP A 93 24.56 -18.64 1.53
C ASP A 93 25.30 -19.05 2.82
N GLY A 94 24.87 -18.51 3.96
CA GLY A 94 25.47 -18.77 5.29
C GLY A 94 26.70 -17.93 5.61
N ASN A 95 27.18 -17.09 4.69
CA ASN A 95 28.31 -16.20 4.88
C ASN A 95 27.86 -14.75 5.06
N SER A 96 28.52 -14.01 5.95
CA SER A 96 28.32 -12.56 6.09
C SER A 96 29.24 -11.81 5.13
N ILE A 97 28.66 -10.99 4.24
CA ILE A 97 29.38 -10.24 3.23
C ILE A 97 29.20 -8.75 3.51
N LEU A 98 30.31 -8.05 3.68
CA LEU A 98 30.33 -6.60 3.85
C LEU A 98 30.44 -5.92 2.49
N LEU A 99 29.63 -4.88 2.29
CA LEU A 99 29.74 -4.04 1.10
C LEU A 99 30.79 -2.96 1.35
N GLU A 100 31.80 -2.89 0.48
CA GLU A 100 32.86 -1.88 0.59
C GLU A 100 32.36 -0.46 0.34
N LYS A 101 31.33 -0.33 -0.51
CA LYS A 101 30.80 0.95 -1.00
C LYS A 101 29.28 0.90 -1.08
N LYS A 102 28.61 2.04 -0.87
CA LYS A 102 27.14 2.14 -0.92
C LYS A 102 26.58 1.78 -2.30
N GLU A 103 27.33 2.10 -3.36
CA GLU A 103 27.00 1.88 -4.77
C GLU A 103 26.70 0.40 -5.03
N ARG A 104 27.43 -0.51 -4.35
CA ARG A 104 27.26 -1.98 -4.46
C ARG A 104 25.84 -2.45 -4.17
N TYR A 105 25.09 -1.70 -3.36
CA TYR A 105 23.68 -1.98 -3.10
C TYR A 105 22.81 -1.80 -4.36
N PHE A 106 23.14 -0.83 -5.21
CA PHE A 106 22.37 -0.45 -6.39
C PHE A 106 22.90 -1.09 -7.67
N ASP A 107 24.22 -1.20 -7.80
CA ASP A 107 24.88 -1.53 -9.05
C ASP A 107 25.37 -2.98 -9.14
N SER A 108 25.30 -3.76 -8.06
CA SER A 108 25.92 -5.09 -7.99
C SER A 108 24.97 -6.19 -7.52
N VAL A 109 25.29 -7.42 -7.93
CA VAL A 109 24.65 -8.66 -7.48
C VAL A 109 25.68 -9.61 -6.89
N LEU A 110 25.27 -10.40 -5.90
CA LEU A 110 26.07 -11.49 -5.35
C LEU A 110 25.88 -12.75 -6.20
N LYS A 111 26.97 -13.28 -6.75
CA LYS A 111 26.99 -14.57 -7.44
C LYS A 111 27.94 -15.53 -6.73
N LYS A 112 27.52 -16.78 -6.66
CA LYS A 112 28.35 -17.88 -6.19
C LYS A 112 29.08 -18.48 -7.38
N ASP A 113 30.40 -18.47 -7.36
CA ASP A 113 31.24 -19.19 -8.31
C ASP A 113 32.00 -20.29 -7.57
N GLY A 114 31.48 -21.51 -7.65
CA GLY A 114 31.95 -22.64 -6.86
C GLY A 114 31.80 -22.43 -5.35
N GLN A 115 32.92 -22.26 -4.65
CA GLN A 115 32.96 -21.97 -3.20
C GLN A 115 33.12 -20.48 -2.89
N ASN A 116 33.44 -19.64 -3.88
CA ASN A 116 33.66 -18.22 -3.69
C ASN A 116 32.37 -17.43 -3.96
N ILE A 117 32.21 -16.32 -3.25
CA ILE A 117 31.11 -15.38 -3.48
C ILE A 117 31.72 -14.10 -4.04
N GLU A 118 31.26 -13.73 -5.23
CA GLU A 118 31.75 -12.57 -5.97
C GLU A 118 30.64 -11.53 -6.16
N LEU A 119 31.03 -10.25 -6.06
CA LEU A 119 30.18 -9.15 -6.48
C LEU A 119 30.40 -8.89 -7.98
N LYS A 120 29.32 -8.93 -8.76
CA LYS A 120 29.36 -8.57 -10.18
C LYS A 120 28.45 -7.38 -10.46
N ASN A 121 28.96 -6.41 -11.21
CA ASN A 121 28.20 -5.22 -11.60
C ASN A 121 27.10 -5.58 -12.60
N LEU A 122 25.92 -4.98 -12.43
CA LEU A 122 24.74 -5.21 -13.26
C LEU A 122 24.97 -4.83 -14.73
N ILE A 123 25.84 -3.85 -15.00
CA ILE A 123 26.10 -3.39 -16.36
C ILE A 123 26.74 -4.47 -17.26
N PHE A 124 27.40 -5.46 -16.66
CA PHE A 124 28.01 -6.59 -17.37
C PHE A 124 27.08 -7.81 -17.41
N LEU A 125 25.84 -7.64 -16.94
CA LEU A 125 24.85 -8.69 -16.82
C LEU A 125 23.64 -8.39 -17.72
N GLY A 126 22.78 -9.39 -17.89
CA GLY A 126 21.56 -9.27 -18.69
C GLY A 126 20.56 -8.25 -18.11
N LYS A 127 19.67 -7.78 -18.99
CA LYS A 127 18.73 -6.67 -18.75
C LYS A 127 17.74 -6.87 -17.58
N ASP A 128 17.44 -8.12 -17.22
CA ASP A 128 16.42 -8.44 -16.22
C ASP A 128 16.98 -8.83 -14.86
N ILE A 129 18.26 -8.55 -14.61
CA ILE A 129 18.92 -8.86 -13.35
C ILE A 129 18.72 -7.72 -12.35
N GLU A 130 18.39 -8.11 -11.13
CA GLU A 130 18.22 -7.20 -10.00
C GLU A 130 19.52 -7.10 -9.18
N SER A 131 19.76 -5.93 -8.63
CA SER A 131 20.82 -5.69 -7.66
C SER A 131 20.47 -6.26 -6.29
N ILE A 132 21.45 -6.21 -5.37
CA ILE A 132 21.23 -6.50 -3.95
C ILE A 132 20.05 -5.72 -3.37
N GLY A 133 19.90 -4.46 -3.77
CA GLY A 133 18.79 -3.59 -3.37
C GLY A 133 17.52 -3.76 -4.19
N ASN A 134 17.42 -4.77 -5.04
CA ASN A 134 16.30 -4.98 -5.98
C ASN A 134 16.11 -3.82 -6.98
N TYR A 135 17.20 -3.19 -7.41
CA TYR A 135 17.18 -2.23 -8.50
C TYR A 135 17.45 -2.92 -9.82
N ARG A 136 16.84 -2.40 -10.89
CA ARG A 136 17.11 -2.84 -12.27
C ARG A 136 17.64 -1.68 -13.08
N ILE A 137 18.52 -1.97 -14.04
CA ILE A 137 18.98 -0.94 -14.99
C ILE A 137 17.80 -0.54 -15.89
N LYS A 138 17.52 0.76 -15.93
CA LYS A 138 16.51 1.37 -16.80
C LYS A 138 17.12 1.86 -18.09
N SER A 139 18.24 2.56 -18.00
CA SER A 139 18.94 3.12 -19.15
C SER A 139 20.42 3.27 -18.85
N ILE A 140 21.20 3.25 -19.92
CA ILE A 140 22.63 3.55 -19.92
C ILE A 140 22.85 4.50 -21.09
N SER A 141 23.38 5.69 -20.82
CA SER A 141 23.66 6.68 -21.85
C SER A 141 25.05 7.30 -21.64
N ASP A 142 25.69 7.77 -22.70
CA ASP A 142 26.88 8.62 -22.57
C ASP A 142 26.51 10.11 -22.43
N GLU A 143 27.52 10.99 -22.41
CA GLU A 143 27.32 12.44 -22.37
C GLU A 143 26.65 13.03 -23.63
N ASN A 144 26.59 12.26 -24.73
CA ASN A 144 25.95 12.65 -25.99
C ASN A 144 24.55 12.04 -26.13
N ASP A 145 23.99 11.48 -25.05
CA ASP A 145 22.71 10.76 -25.03
C ASP A 145 22.66 9.52 -25.95
N ASN A 146 23.81 8.93 -26.28
CA ASN A 146 23.84 7.64 -26.99
C ASN A 146 23.47 6.52 -26.02
N GLU A 147 22.42 5.78 -26.31
CA GLU A 147 21.99 4.65 -25.50
C GLU A 147 22.83 3.39 -25.73
N TYR A 148 23.10 2.66 -24.65
CA TYR A 148 23.82 1.39 -24.68
C TYR A 148 22.93 0.22 -24.27
N LEU A 149 23.15 -0.90 -24.95
CA LEU A 149 22.45 -2.15 -24.67
C LEU A 149 23.26 -3.02 -23.70
N LEU A 150 22.55 -3.73 -22.83
CA LEU A 150 23.11 -4.72 -21.92
C LEU A 150 23.23 -6.10 -22.58
N PRO A 151 24.20 -6.93 -22.17
CA PRO A 151 25.32 -6.61 -21.27
C PRO A 151 26.41 -5.81 -21.98
N LEU A 152 27.12 -4.96 -21.24
CA LEU A 152 28.35 -4.35 -21.71
C LEU A 152 29.51 -5.37 -21.66
N GLU A 153 30.47 -5.21 -22.57
CA GLU A 153 31.72 -5.96 -22.55
C GLU A 153 32.65 -5.47 -21.42
N GLU A 154 33.11 -6.36 -20.54
CA GLU A 154 33.94 -6.03 -19.36
C GLU A 154 35.28 -5.35 -19.72
N ASN A 155 35.94 -5.80 -20.79
CA ASN A 155 37.30 -5.34 -21.17
C ASN A 155 37.31 -4.24 -22.24
N LYS A 156 36.16 -3.60 -22.46
CA LYS A 156 36.01 -2.49 -23.39
C LYS A 156 36.04 -1.16 -22.65
N VAL A 157 36.75 -0.19 -23.20
CA VAL A 157 36.76 1.18 -22.67
C VAL A 157 35.61 1.92 -23.32
N TYR A 158 34.64 2.33 -22.49
CA TYR A 158 33.57 3.22 -22.89
C TYR A 158 33.91 4.67 -22.51
N SER A 159 33.20 5.62 -23.09
CA SER A 159 33.08 6.98 -22.55
C SER A 159 32.50 6.94 -21.14
N GLU A 160 32.49 8.07 -20.44
CA GLU A 160 31.76 8.17 -19.18
C GLU A 160 30.28 7.87 -19.43
N LEU A 161 29.75 6.90 -18.70
CA LEU A 161 28.36 6.45 -18.84
C LEU A 161 27.55 6.92 -17.64
N LYS A 162 26.32 7.34 -17.90
CA LYS A 162 25.27 7.58 -16.93
C LYS A 162 24.37 6.36 -16.90
N VAL A 163 24.31 5.69 -15.76
CA VAL A 163 23.49 4.50 -15.54
C VAL A 163 22.34 4.88 -14.62
N ILE A 164 21.11 4.66 -15.07
CA ILE A 164 19.91 4.89 -14.27
C ILE A 164 19.38 3.54 -13.82
N PHE A 165 19.28 3.37 -12.51
CA PHE A 165 18.70 2.23 -11.83
C PHE A 165 17.31 2.59 -11.33
N GLY A 166 16.35 1.67 -11.42
CA GLY A 166 14.96 1.90 -11.01
C GLY A 166 14.40 0.77 -10.17
N ARG A 167 13.62 1.13 -9.16
CA ARG A 167 12.87 0.21 -8.28
C ARG A 167 11.50 0.80 -7.96
N LYS A 168 10.45 -0.03 -8.02
CA LYS A 168 9.09 0.38 -7.66
C LYS A 168 8.79 0.01 -6.22
N ILE A 169 8.50 1.00 -5.37
CA ILE A 169 8.19 0.84 -3.95
C ILE A 169 6.84 1.52 -3.66
N LEU A 170 5.89 0.77 -3.12
CA LEU A 170 4.55 1.27 -2.73
C LEU A 170 3.82 2.04 -3.86
N GLY A 171 4.06 1.68 -5.12
CA GLY A 171 3.42 2.30 -6.28
C GLY A 171 4.22 3.46 -6.90
N GLU A 172 5.21 4.01 -6.18
CA GLU A 172 6.12 5.04 -6.65
C GLU A 172 7.41 4.42 -7.22
N GLU A 173 8.00 5.06 -8.22
CA GLU A 173 9.28 4.63 -8.80
C GLU A 173 10.42 5.49 -8.23
N ILE A 174 11.38 4.82 -7.62
CA ILE A 174 12.61 5.43 -7.11
C ILE A 174 13.69 5.16 -8.14
N LEU A 175 14.41 6.22 -8.49
CA LEU A 175 15.49 6.19 -9.46
C LEU A 175 16.80 6.55 -8.77
N PHE A 176 17.83 5.80 -9.06
CA PHE A 176 19.19 6.04 -8.60
C PHE A 176 20.10 6.16 -9.81
N CYS A 177 20.96 7.16 -9.83
CA CYS A 177 21.82 7.49 -10.95
C CYS A 177 23.28 7.34 -10.54
N GLU A 178 24.07 6.69 -11.38
CA GLU A 178 25.52 6.62 -11.24
C GLU A 178 26.20 7.12 -12.52
N LYS A 179 27.21 7.97 -12.36
CA LYS A 179 28.17 8.30 -13.41
C LYS A 179 29.37 7.38 -13.25
N VAL A 180 29.70 6.63 -14.28
CA VAL A 180 30.75 5.60 -14.25
C VAL A 180 31.79 5.86 -15.33
N GLY A 181 33.06 5.75 -14.94
CA GLY A 181 34.22 5.92 -15.81
C GLY A 181 34.97 4.60 -16.00
N PHE A 182 35.58 4.44 -17.17
CA PHE A 182 36.35 3.25 -17.53
C PHE A 182 37.82 3.63 -17.76
N LYS A 183 38.73 2.93 -17.09
CA LYS A 183 40.16 3.14 -17.23
C LYS A 183 40.87 1.82 -17.54
N ARG A 184 41.62 1.79 -18.65
CA ARG A 184 42.46 0.64 -18.97
C ARG A 184 43.65 0.58 -18.00
N VAL A 185 43.80 -0.55 -17.31
CA VAL A 185 44.89 -0.78 -16.36
C VAL A 185 45.97 -1.66 -16.97
N SER A 186 45.58 -2.62 -17.83
CA SER A 186 46.49 -3.50 -18.56
C SER A 186 46.02 -3.71 -20.01
N PRO A 187 46.81 -4.35 -20.89
CA PRO A 187 46.36 -4.65 -22.25
C PRO A 187 45.06 -5.46 -22.32
N LEU A 188 44.76 -6.24 -21.27
CA LEU A 188 43.60 -7.12 -21.22
C LEU A 188 42.52 -6.69 -20.22
N GLU A 189 42.81 -5.76 -19.31
CA GLU A 189 41.90 -5.40 -18.22
C GLU A 189 41.53 -3.92 -18.23
N VAL A 190 40.23 -3.68 -18.06
CA VAL A 190 39.64 -2.35 -17.88
C VAL A 190 38.98 -2.30 -16.52
N GLU A 191 39.31 -1.28 -15.74
CA GLU A 191 38.70 -1.02 -14.45
C GLU A 191 37.55 -0.04 -14.61
N MET A 192 36.40 -0.37 -14.02
CA MET A 192 35.24 0.50 -13.88
C MET A 192 35.29 1.20 -12.52
N ARG A 193 35.05 2.52 -12.51
CA ARG A 193 34.93 3.31 -11.28
C ARG A 193 33.67 4.16 -11.31
N VAL A 194 32.97 4.21 -10.17
CA VAL A 194 31.88 5.18 -9.97
C VAL A 194 32.50 6.53 -9.65
N LEU A 195 32.13 7.55 -10.42
CA LEU A 195 32.57 8.93 -10.27
C LEU A 195 31.60 9.71 -9.38
N GLU A 196 30.31 9.59 -9.66
CA GLU A 196 29.22 10.29 -8.94
C GLU A 196 28.02 9.35 -8.78
N SER A 197 27.29 9.49 -7.67
CA SER A 197 26.11 8.67 -7.38
C SER A 197 25.06 9.44 -6.57
N GLU A 198 23.82 9.48 -7.05
CA GLU A 198 22.71 10.19 -6.40
C GLU A 198 21.32 9.61 -6.70
N PHE A 199 20.34 9.93 -5.85
CA PHE A 199 18.93 9.65 -6.12
C PHE A 199 18.30 10.77 -6.97
N LEU A 200 17.48 10.40 -7.96
CA LEU A 200 16.68 11.31 -8.79
C LEU A 200 15.25 11.48 -8.26
#